data_AF-A0A9D7H4X5-F1
#
_entry.id   AF-A0A9D7H4X5-F1
#
_cell.length_a   1.000
_cell.length_b   1.000
_cell.length_c   1.000
_cell.angle_alpha   90.00
_cell.angle_beta   90.00
_cell.angle_gamma   90.00
#
_symmetry.space_group_name_H-M   'P 1'
#
loop_
_entity.id
_entity.type
_entity.pdbx_description
1 polymer ?
#
loop_
_entity_poly.entity_id
_entity_poly.type
_entity_poly.pdbx_seq_one_letter_code
_entity_poly.pdbx_strand_id
1 'polypeptide(L)'
;MELFLEAGRRDDAARVLLLRVDAELSPQTRLILLGRAVDVAPKESAVGIEARRRRALLIVELAKSGAIAAALRHDVRAAGEELLSLGDAAAAAVAFGLADDEDGRARALVAAGAVDELEELLGKDADAARRSLDRQGDEARVLSLVASGERREALRLAEALAGNEPVDSDAADRARALAARRLLGPTVRVTVGEAPARKLVLGDSVRVGRNEGEILIAHAAVSRVHLTLFRRDGVAFVKDSGSRNGTTLRGARLGVELAIHERIDLMLGGEVPLTVSSSPRGDAPTIILEIAGEVYEAPLGPFRVGIGDWALEVDSDRWLVLKRGETPAYFGEVALGAATELLAGDGVAEHRGEKPSLRVDRA
;
A
#
# COMPACT_ATOMS: atom_id res chain seq x y z
N MET A 1 -24.09 -39.45 51.96
CA MET A 1 -23.99 -38.01 51.64
C MET A 1 -25.17 -37.25 52.24
N GLU A 2 -26.42 -37.60 51.90
CA GLU A 2 -27.63 -36.95 52.43
C GLU A 2 -27.69 -36.95 53.97
N LEU A 3 -27.38 -38.08 54.60
CA LEU A 3 -27.29 -38.19 56.06
C LEU A 3 -26.26 -37.23 56.71
N PHE A 4 -25.19 -36.85 56.01
CA PHE A 4 -24.22 -35.87 56.51
C PHE A 4 -24.73 -34.44 56.34
N LEU A 5 -25.47 -34.16 55.26
CA LEU A 5 -26.09 -32.85 55.03
C LEU A 5 -27.21 -32.58 56.04
N GLU A 6 -28.06 -33.59 56.30
CA GLU A 6 -29.12 -33.54 57.32
C GLU A 6 -28.57 -33.33 58.73
N ALA A 7 -27.39 -33.88 59.02
CA ALA A 7 -26.68 -33.68 60.28
C ALA A 7 -25.86 -32.37 60.35
N GLY A 8 -25.95 -31.51 59.33
CA GLY A 8 -25.17 -30.26 59.25
C GLY A 8 -23.67 -30.44 59.04
N ARG A 9 -23.19 -31.67 58.82
CA ARG A 9 -21.78 -32.05 58.63
C ARG A 9 -21.33 -31.84 57.18
N ARG A 10 -21.33 -30.58 56.75
CA ARG A 10 -21.04 -30.18 55.36
C ARG A 10 -19.64 -30.57 54.88
N ASP A 11 -18.62 -30.46 55.73
CA ASP A 11 -17.25 -30.86 55.37
C ASP A 11 -17.15 -32.37 55.08
N ASP A 12 -17.84 -33.20 55.87
CA ASP A 12 -17.82 -34.65 55.67
C ASP A 12 -18.62 -35.06 54.43
N ALA A 13 -19.72 -34.36 54.13
CA ALA A 13 -20.45 -34.54 52.89
C ALA A 13 -19.57 -34.22 51.66
N ALA A 14 -18.78 -33.14 51.72
CA ALA A 14 -17.84 -32.78 50.66
C ALA A 14 -16.67 -33.78 50.53
N ARG A 15 -16.12 -34.30 51.65
CA ARG A 15 -15.08 -35.36 51.61
C ARG A 15 -15.56 -36.62 50.91
N VAL A 16 -16.80 -37.04 51.16
CA VAL A 16 -17.39 -38.20 50.47
C VAL A 16 -17.50 -37.96 48.96
N LEU A 17 -17.84 -36.73 48.54
CA LEU A 17 -17.86 -36.36 47.13
C LEU A 17 -16.46 -36.40 46.51
N LEU A 18 -15.43 -35.88 47.20
CA LEU A 18 -14.04 -35.94 46.72
C LEU A 18 -13.53 -37.38 46.59
N LEU A 19 -13.82 -38.27 47.54
CA LEU A 19 -13.49 -39.69 47.43
C LEU A 19 -14.15 -40.34 46.19
N ARG A 20 -15.37 -39.92 45.85
CA ARG A 20 -16.06 -40.38 44.64
C ARG A 20 -15.42 -39.83 43.36
N VAL A 21 -14.91 -38.60 43.39
CA VAL A 21 -14.14 -38.01 42.28
C VAL A 21 -12.87 -38.82 41.98
N ASP A 22 -12.22 -39.35 43.01
CA ASP A 22 -10.99 -40.13 42.88
C ASP A 22 -11.23 -41.53 42.27
N ALA A 23 -12.42 -42.09 42.46
CA ALA A 23 -12.83 -43.36 41.86
C ALA A 23 -13.43 -43.23 40.45
N GLU A 24 -13.68 -42.01 39.98
CA GLU A 24 -14.35 -41.74 38.72
C GLU A 24 -13.36 -41.55 37.56
N LEU A 25 -13.61 -42.21 36.43
CA LEU A 25 -12.74 -42.17 35.25
C LEU A 25 -13.13 -41.10 34.24
N SER A 26 -14.42 -40.75 34.17
CA SER A 26 -14.92 -39.75 33.23
C SER A 26 -14.60 -38.34 33.70
N PRO A 27 -13.84 -37.52 32.93
CA PRO A 27 -13.53 -36.15 33.32
C PRO A 27 -14.78 -35.26 33.46
N GLN A 28 -15.80 -35.50 32.65
CA GLN A 28 -17.08 -34.77 32.73
C GLN A 28 -17.81 -35.10 34.04
N THR A 29 -17.85 -36.38 34.41
CA THR A 29 -18.47 -36.82 35.67
C THR A 29 -17.69 -36.30 36.88
N ARG A 30 -16.35 -36.29 36.82
CA ARG A 30 -15.49 -35.68 37.84
C ARG A 30 -15.81 -34.20 38.01
N LEU A 31 -15.97 -33.45 36.92
CA LEU A 31 -16.30 -32.02 36.97
C LEU A 31 -17.66 -31.76 37.64
N ILE A 32 -18.67 -32.58 37.36
CA ILE A 32 -19.99 -32.49 38.02
C ILE A 32 -19.89 -32.77 39.51
N LEU A 33 -19.17 -33.83 39.89
CA LEU A 33 -18.98 -34.21 41.29
C LEU A 33 -18.19 -33.13 42.06
N LEU A 34 -17.18 -32.54 41.42
CA LEU A 34 -16.41 -31.42 41.97
C LEU A 34 -17.28 -30.16 42.14
N GLY A 35 -18.16 -29.85 41.18
CA GLY A 35 -19.13 -28.76 41.32
C GLY A 35 -20.02 -28.94 42.55
N ARG A 36 -20.59 -30.14 42.71
CA ARG A 36 -21.40 -30.48 43.90
C ARG A 36 -20.59 -30.39 45.21
N ALA A 37 -19.32 -30.77 45.18
CA ALA A 37 -18.45 -30.66 46.37
C ALA A 37 -18.22 -29.20 46.74
N VAL A 38 -18.01 -28.32 45.76
CA VAL A 38 -17.88 -26.86 45.96
C VAL A 38 -19.17 -26.24 46.51
N ASP A 39 -20.34 -26.66 46.02
CA ASP A 39 -21.63 -26.13 46.49
C ASP A 39 -21.96 -26.53 47.94
N VAL A 40 -21.49 -27.71 48.36
CA VAL A 40 -21.75 -28.27 49.69
C VAL A 40 -20.75 -27.78 50.75
N ALA A 41 -19.48 -27.65 50.38
CA ALA A 41 -18.42 -27.30 51.31
C ALA A 41 -18.46 -25.81 51.71
N PRO A 42 -18.25 -25.46 53.00
CA PRO A 42 -17.99 -24.08 53.39
C PRO A 42 -16.75 -23.54 52.66
N LYS A 43 -16.84 -22.34 52.08
CA LYS A 43 -15.78 -21.78 51.21
C LYS A 43 -14.40 -21.72 51.87
N GLU A 44 -14.34 -21.40 53.15
CA GLU A 44 -13.09 -21.26 53.91
C GLU A 44 -12.61 -22.57 54.56
N SER A 45 -13.38 -23.67 54.47
CA SER A 45 -12.92 -24.93 55.02
C SER A 45 -11.83 -25.54 54.15
N ALA A 46 -10.91 -26.31 54.75
CA ALA A 46 -9.84 -26.99 54.02
C ALA A 46 -10.38 -27.89 52.90
N VAL A 47 -11.53 -28.52 53.11
CA VAL A 47 -12.20 -29.38 52.11
C VAL A 47 -12.81 -28.52 50.99
N GLY A 48 -13.36 -27.36 51.32
CA GLY A 48 -13.89 -26.41 50.32
C GLY A 48 -12.80 -25.79 49.46
N ILE A 49 -11.67 -25.43 50.05
CA ILE A 49 -10.46 -24.99 49.34
C ILE A 49 -9.98 -26.08 48.36
N GLU A 50 -9.86 -27.32 48.84
CA GLU A 50 -9.43 -28.46 48.03
C GLU A 50 -10.40 -28.76 46.88
N ALA A 51 -11.71 -28.71 47.13
CA ALA A 51 -12.72 -28.92 46.09
C ALA A 51 -12.65 -27.86 44.99
N ARG A 52 -12.50 -26.57 45.36
CA ARG A 52 -12.37 -25.45 44.40
C ARG A 52 -11.07 -25.57 43.59
N ARG A 53 -9.96 -25.87 44.25
CA ARG A 53 -8.65 -26.13 43.60
C ARG A 53 -8.74 -27.26 42.58
N ARG A 54 -9.22 -28.45 42.98
CA ARG A 54 -9.36 -29.61 42.07
C ARG A 54 -10.28 -29.33 40.89
N ARG A 55 -11.38 -28.61 41.13
CA ARG A 55 -12.31 -28.19 40.07
C ARG A 55 -11.62 -27.29 39.06
N ALA A 56 -10.94 -26.24 39.51
CA ALA A 56 -10.27 -25.30 38.64
C ALA A 56 -9.13 -25.95 37.84
N LEU A 57 -8.32 -26.80 38.48
CA LEU A 57 -7.26 -27.55 37.80
C LEU A 57 -7.80 -28.48 36.70
N LEU A 58 -8.91 -29.18 36.97
CA LEU A 58 -9.54 -30.06 35.96
C LEU A 58 -10.07 -29.26 34.76
N ILE A 59 -10.63 -28.07 34.99
CA ILE A 59 -11.06 -27.17 33.91
C ILE A 59 -9.88 -26.79 33.01
N VAL A 60 -8.74 -26.42 33.61
CA VAL A 60 -7.51 -26.07 32.88
C VAL A 60 -6.95 -27.26 32.11
N GLU A 61 -6.91 -28.44 32.73
CA GLU A 61 -6.44 -29.68 32.09
C GLU A 61 -7.29 -30.04 30.86
N LEU A 62 -8.62 -29.95 31.01
CA LEU A 62 -9.54 -30.20 29.91
C LEU A 62 -9.36 -29.21 28.76
N ALA A 63 -9.13 -27.93 29.07
CA ALA A 63 -8.86 -26.91 28.06
C ALA A 63 -7.56 -27.19 27.29
N LYS A 64 -6.48 -27.63 27.96
CA LYS A 64 -5.21 -28.00 27.29
C LYS A 64 -5.37 -29.13 26.26
N SER A 65 -6.23 -30.09 26.55
CA SER A 65 -6.45 -31.25 25.67
C SER A 65 -7.24 -30.94 24.40
N GLY A 66 -7.70 -29.69 24.21
CA GLY A 66 -8.52 -29.29 23.05
C GLY A 66 -9.93 -29.90 23.05
N ALA A 67 -10.33 -30.54 24.15
CA ALA A 67 -11.60 -31.27 24.24
C ALA A 67 -12.84 -30.37 24.25
N ILE A 68 -12.70 -29.04 24.27
CA ILE A 68 -13.83 -28.14 24.53
C ILE A 68 -13.79 -26.85 23.70
N ALA A 69 -14.98 -26.44 23.23
CA ALA A 69 -15.23 -25.31 22.33
C ALA A 69 -15.15 -23.93 23.02
N ALA A 70 -15.19 -22.86 22.20
CA ALA A 70 -15.05 -21.44 22.56
C ALA A 70 -15.90 -20.93 23.75
N ALA A 71 -16.95 -21.64 24.15
CA ALA A 71 -17.75 -21.33 25.35
C ALA A 71 -16.97 -21.48 26.67
N LEU A 72 -15.84 -22.20 26.66
CA LEU A 72 -15.01 -22.38 27.85
C LEU A 72 -13.99 -21.29 28.15
N ARG A 73 -13.69 -20.34 27.24
CA ARG A 73 -12.68 -19.31 27.56
C ARG A 73 -13.06 -18.53 28.82
N HIS A 74 -14.35 -18.26 29.01
CA HIS A 74 -14.88 -17.65 30.22
C HIS A 74 -14.67 -18.54 31.47
N ASP A 75 -14.97 -19.83 31.37
CA ASP A 75 -14.83 -20.77 32.50
C ASP A 75 -13.36 -21.05 32.86
N VAL A 76 -12.47 -21.09 31.86
CA VAL A 76 -11.02 -21.23 32.03
C VAL A 76 -10.45 -19.97 32.66
N ARG A 77 -10.90 -18.78 32.23
CA ARG A 77 -10.56 -17.51 32.89
C ARG A 77 -11.03 -17.49 34.34
N ALA A 78 -12.27 -17.89 34.60
CA ALA A 78 -12.81 -17.97 35.96
C ALA A 78 -12.05 -18.99 36.83
N ALA A 79 -11.66 -20.14 36.27
CA ALA A 79 -10.78 -21.10 36.92
C ALA A 79 -9.40 -20.48 37.23
N GLY A 80 -8.86 -19.66 36.33
CA GLY A 80 -7.64 -18.89 36.56
C GLY A 80 -7.74 -17.93 37.74
N GLU A 81 -8.80 -17.12 37.82
CA GLU A 81 -9.07 -16.23 38.96
C GLU A 81 -9.23 -17.02 40.27
N GLU A 82 -9.92 -18.16 40.24
CA GLU A 82 -10.07 -19.06 41.40
C GLU A 82 -8.70 -19.58 41.86
N LEU A 83 -7.88 -20.12 40.94
CA LEU A 83 -6.53 -20.62 41.25
C LEU A 83 -5.62 -19.52 41.82
N LEU A 84 -5.69 -18.32 41.25
CA LEU A 84 -4.91 -17.18 41.74
C LEU A 84 -5.32 -16.80 43.17
N SER A 85 -6.63 -16.79 43.47
CA SER A 85 -7.16 -16.52 44.81
C SER A 85 -6.75 -17.58 45.84
N LEU A 86 -6.50 -18.81 45.38
CA LEU A 86 -6.08 -19.95 46.20
C LEU A 86 -4.54 -20.05 46.34
N GLY A 87 -3.80 -19.10 45.76
CA GLY A 87 -2.33 -19.07 45.79
C GLY A 87 -1.63 -19.97 44.77
N ASP A 88 -2.37 -20.62 43.87
CA ASP A 88 -1.80 -21.48 42.81
C ASP A 88 -1.46 -20.65 41.57
N ALA A 89 -0.62 -19.64 41.76
CA ALA A 89 -0.31 -18.63 40.76
C ALA A 89 0.24 -19.22 39.44
N ALA A 90 1.09 -20.26 39.50
CA ALA A 90 1.60 -20.92 38.30
C ALA A 90 0.50 -21.59 37.47
N ALA A 91 -0.46 -22.25 38.14
CA ALA A 91 -1.60 -22.87 37.45
C ALA A 91 -2.58 -21.82 36.91
N ALA A 92 -2.74 -20.70 37.61
CA ALA A 92 -3.51 -19.55 37.15
C ALA A 92 -2.91 -18.91 35.88
N ALA A 93 -1.59 -18.72 35.81
CA ALA A 93 -0.91 -18.17 34.64
C ALA A 93 -1.16 -19.01 33.38
N VAL A 94 -1.11 -20.33 33.52
CA VAL A 94 -1.47 -21.27 32.45
C VAL A 94 -2.94 -21.13 32.04
N ALA A 95 -3.85 -21.01 33.00
CA ALA A 95 -5.28 -20.84 32.72
C ALA A 95 -5.55 -19.55 31.92
N PHE A 96 -4.99 -18.42 32.36
CA PHE A 96 -5.14 -17.15 31.66
C PHE A 96 -4.54 -17.17 30.25
N GLY A 97 -3.38 -17.83 30.07
CA GLY A 97 -2.81 -18.04 28.74
C GLY A 97 -3.71 -18.87 27.79
N LEU A 98 -4.38 -19.91 28.29
CA LEU A 98 -5.37 -20.68 27.51
C LEU A 98 -6.65 -19.89 27.22
N ALA A 99 -6.98 -18.92 28.07
CA ALA A 99 -8.14 -18.05 27.92
C ALA A 99 -7.88 -16.83 27.03
N ASP A 100 -6.64 -16.62 26.55
CA ASP A 100 -6.21 -15.41 25.82
C ASP A 100 -6.34 -14.12 26.68
N ASP A 101 -6.09 -14.24 27.99
CA ASP A 101 -6.12 -13.13 28.96
C ASP A 101 -4.69 -12.79 29.40
N GLU A 102 -4.00 -11.96 28.62
CA GLU A 102 -2.60 -11.58 28.89
C GLU A 102 -2.44 -10.79 30.19
N ASP A 103 -3.40 -9.92 30.52
CA ASP A 103 -3.41 -9.16 31.79
C ASP A 103 -3.53 -10.09 33.00
N GLY A 104 -4.44 -11.06 32.94
CA GLY A 104 -4.57 -12.11 33.96
C GLY A 104 -3.29 -12.94 34.08
N ARG A 105 -2.71 -13.32 32.94
CA ARG A 105 -1.46 -14.10 32.90
C ARG A 105 -0.30 -13.33 33.53
N ALA A 106 -0.11 -12.05 33.19
CA ALA A 106 0.93 -11.21 33.76
C ALA A 106 0.80 -11.11 35.28
N ARG A 107 -0.42 -10.85 35.81
CA ARG A 107 -0.68 -10.84 37.27
C ARG A 107 -0.30 -12.16 37.93
N ALA A 108 -0.66 -13.28 37.33
CA ALA A 108 -0.38 -14.60 37.86
C ALA A 108 1.12 -14.96 37.80
N LEU A 109 1.85 -14.59 36.74
CA LEU A 109 3.30 -14.79 36.64
C LEU A 109 4.06 -13.99 37.70
N VAL A 110 3.65 -12.75 37.98
CA VAL A 110 4.18 -11.94 39.10
C VAL A 110 3.97 -12.66 40.43
N ALA A 111 2.75 -13.14 40.70
CA ALA A 111 2.43 -13.86 41.93
C ALA A 111 3.17 -15.20 42.06
N ALA A 112 3.52 -15.84 40.93
CA ALA A 112 4.30 -17.07 40.88
C ALA A 112 5.82 -16.86 41.00
N GLY A 113 6.30 -15.61 40.88
CA GLY A 113 7.74 -15.31 40.81
C GLY A 113 8.40 -15.81 39.51
N ALA A 114 7.61 -16.05 38.46
CA ALA A 114 8.08 -16.56 37.17
C ALA A 114 8.60 -15.40 36.30
N VAL A 115 9.78 -14.86 36.68
CA VAL A 115 10.37 -13.66 36.06
C VAL A 115 10.64 -13.88 34.57
N ASP A 116 11.27 -15.00 34.19
CA ASP A 116 11.65 -15.27 32.80
C ASP A 116 10.43 -15.31 31.85
N GLU A 117 9.34 -15.96 32.28
CA GLU A 117 8.10 -16.05 31.49
C GLU A 117 7.38 -14.69 31.40
N LEU A 118 7.46 -13.87 32.44
CA LEU A 118 6.90 -12.52 32.44
C LEU A 118 7.68 -11.60 31.50
N GLU A 119 9.01 -11.67 31.52
CA GLU A 119 9.88 -10.94 30.59
C GLU A 119 9.59 -11.34 29.15
N GLU A 120 9.42 -12.63 28.87
CA GLU A 120 9.06 -13.10 27.53
C GLU A 120 7.70 -12.56 27.05
N LEU A 121 6.69 -12.56 27.93
CA LEU A 121 5.36 -12.01 27.62
C LEU A 121 5.43 -10.52 27.32
N LEU A 122 6.01 -9.73 28.23
CA LEU A 122 6.14 -8.28 28.07
C LEU A 122 7.04 -7.89 26.88
N GLY A 123 8.05 -8.70 26.59
CA GLY A 123 8.93 -8.52 25.43
C GLY A 123 8.17 -8.65 24.11
N LYS A 124 7.26 -9.61 23.98
CA LYS A 124 6.42 -9.79 22.79
C LYS A 124 5.53 -8.56 22.54
N ASP A 125 4.93 -8.01 23.60
CA ASP A 125 4.07 -6.83 23.51
C ASP A 125 4.86 -5.58 23.14
N ALA A 126 6.01 -5.37 23.78
CA ALA A 126 6.90 -4.25 23.49
C ALA A 126 7.40 -4.31 22.04
N ASP A 127 7.81 -5.49 21.57
CA ASP A 127 8.24 -5.69 20.19
C ASP A 127 7.10 -5.47 19.19
N ALA A 128 5.88 -5.93 19.51
CA ALA A 128 4.71 -5.70 18.67
C ALA A 128 4.34 -4.22 18.58
N ALA A 129 4.35 -3.52 19.72
CA ALA A 129 4.12 -2.07 19.79
C ALA A 129 5.19 -1.29 19.00
N ARG A 130 6.46 -1.66 19.15
CA ARG A 130 7.57 -1.05 18.42
C ARG A 130 7.43 -1.24 16.91
N ARG A 131 7.18 -2.48 16.45
CA ARG A 131 6.91 -2.76 15.03
C ARG A 131 5.72 -1.95 14.50
N SER A 132 4.69 -1.74 15.31
CA SER A 132 3.54 -0.92 14.94
C SER A 132 3.93 0.54 14.72
N LEU A 133 4.71 1.12 15.65
CA LEU A 133 5.21 2.49 15.55
C LEU A 133 6.16 2.68 14.36
N ASP A 134 7.07 1.72 14.14
CA ASP A 134 8.00 1.76 13.01
C ASP A 134 7.22 1.76 11.68
N ARG A 135 6.20 0.90 11.55
CA ARG A 135 5.31 0.89 10.36
C ARG A 135 4.56 2.22 10.17
N GLN A 136 4.06 2.83 11.23
CA GLN A 136 3.41 4.15 11.15
C GLN A 136 4.39 5.24 10.71
N GLY A 137 5.63 5.21 11.21
CA GLY A 137 6.69 6.13 10.81
C GLY A 137 7.06 5.97 9.34
N ASP A 138 7.22 4.73 8.88
CA ASP A 138 7.51 4.40 7.49
C ASP A 138 6.37 4.82 6.55
N GLU A 139 5.12 4.58 6.94
CA GLU A 139 3.95 5.03 6.20
C GLU A 139 3.90 6.55 6.07
N ALA A 140 4.08 7.27 7.19
CA ALA A 140 4.13 8.73 7.18
C ALA A 140 5.24 9.26 6.27
N ARG A 141 6.39 8.57 6.22
CA ARG A 141 7.51 8.91 5.33
C ARG A 141 7.17 8.72 3.86
N VAL A 142 6.56 7.59 3.49
CA VAL A 142 6.09 7.36 2.10
C VAL A 142 5.09 8.45 1.69
N LEU A 143 4.13 8.77 2.55
CA LEU A 143 3.13 9.82 2.27
C LEU A 143 3.75 11.21 2.14
N SER A 144 4.78 11.51 2.93
CA SER A 144 5.52 12.77 2.85
C SER A 144 6.30 12.91 1.54
N LEU A 145 7.01 11.86 1.12
CA LEU A 145 7.73 11.80 -0.16
C LEU A 145 6.77 11.91 -1.35
N VAL A 146 5.61 11.25 -1.25
CA VAL A 146 4.48 11.43 -2.16
C VAL A 146 4.11 12.91 -2.17
N ALA A 147 3.69 13.51 -1.07
CA ALA A 147 3.19 14.89 -1.05
C ALA A 147 4.19 15.94 -1.59
N SER A 148 5.49 15.76 -1.34
CA SER A 148 6.57 16.67 -1.78
C SER A 148 6.99 16.49 -3.25
N GLY A 149 6.54 15.42 -3.92
CA GLY A 149 6.87 15.15 -5.31
C GLY A 149 8.07 14.22 -5.54
N GLU A 150 8.65 13.66 -4.48
CA GLU A 150 9.75 12.68 -4.51
C GLU A 150 9.22 11.24 -4.71
N ARG A 151 8.45 11.04 -5.78
CA ARG A 151 7.66 9.81 -6.02
C ARG A 151 8.54 8.60 -6.30
N ARG A 152 9.73 8.83 -6.86
CA ARG A 152 10.69 7.75 -7.12
C ARG A 152 11.21 7.16 -5.81
N GLU A 153 11.57 8.02 -4.86
CA GLU A 153 11.98 7.60 -3.52
C GLU A 153 10.82 6.94 -2.78
N ALA A 154 9.63 7.53 -2.85
CA ALA A 154 8.43 6.98 -2.23
C ALA A 154 8.13 5.56 -2.71
N LEU A 155 8.23 5.32 -4.02
CA LEU A 155 7.98 4.00 -4.60
C LEU A 155 9.03 3.00 -4.15
N ARG A 156 10.33 3.36 -4.18
CA ARG A 156 11.40 2.47 -3.73
C ARG A 156 11.22 2.09 -2.26
N LEU A 157 10.88 3.05 -1.40
CA LEU A 157 10.62 2.80 0.00
C LEU A 157 9.41 1.88 0.18
N ALA A 158 8.29 2.15 -0.51
CA ALA A 158 7.10 1.30 -0.44
C ALA A 158 7.36 -0.13 -0.91
N GLU A 159 8.13 -0.32 -1.99
CA GLU A 159 8.54 -1.64 -2.50
C GLU A 159 9.48 -2.37 -1.53
N ALA A 160 10.42 -1.67 -0.90
CA ALA A 160 11.30 -2.24 0.12
C ALA A 160 10.49 -2.73 1.34
N LEU A 161 9.55 -1.92 1.82
CA LEU A 161 8.67 -2.27 2.93
C LEU A 161 7.77 -3.46 2.60
N ALA A 162 7.24 -3.52 1.38
CA ALA A 162 6.44 -4.63 0.89
C ALA A 162 7.22 -5.96 0.84
N GLY A 163 8.55 -5.90 0.71
CA GLY A 163 9.43 -7.06 0.68
C GLY A 163 9.93 -7.54 2.04
N ASN A 164 9.58 -6.86 3.15
CA ASN A 164 9.99 -7.27 4.48
C ASN A 164 9.29 -8.57 4.94
N GLU A 165 9.90 -9.29 5.88
CA GLU A 165 9.27 -10.43 6.56
C GLU A 165 8.84 -10.04 8.00
N PRO A 166 7.59 -10.31 8.41
CA PRO A 166 6.48 -10.81 7.59
C PRO A 166 6.04 -9.77 6.55
N VAL A 167 5.51 -10.25 5.41
CA VAL A 167 5.05 -9.39 4.30
C VAL A 167 4.02 -8.39 4.79
N ASP A 168 4.33 -7.11 4.58
CA ASP A 168 3.40 -6.01 4.83
C ASP A 168 2.48 -5.85 3.60
N SER A 169 1.27 -6.42 3.70
CA SER A 169 0.27 -6.34 2.63
C SER A 169 -0.12 -4.91 2.28
N ASP A 170 -0.19 -4.04 3.29
CA ASP A 170 -0.60 -2.66 3.13
C ASP A 170 0.49 -1.88 2.38
N ALA A 171 1.76 -2.15 2.68
CA ALA A 171 2.89 -1.61 1.93
C ALA A 171 2.88 -2.10 0.47
N ALA A 172 2.57 -3.37 0.24
CA ALA A 172 2.47 -3.93 -1.12
C ALA A 172 1.32 -3.33 -1.93
N ASP A 173 0.17 -3.06 -1.31
CA ASP A 173 -0.96 -2.37 -1.94
C ASP A 173 -0.60 -0.93 -2.27
N ARG A 174 0.05 -0.20 -1.35
CA ARG A 174 0.52 1.18 -1.59
C ARG A 174 1.54 1.25 -2.72
N ALA A 175 2.52 0.36 -2.74
CA ALA A 175 3.53 0.29 -3.81
C ALA A 175 2.86 0.07 -5.17
N ARG A 176 1.94 -0.88 -5.28
CA ARG A 176 1.17 -1.14 -6.50
C ARG A 176 0.31 0.07 -6.92
N ALA A 177 -0.36 0.72 -5.97
CA ALA A 177 -1.19 1.89 -6.26
C ALA A 177 -0.35 3.08 -6.77
N LEU A 178 0.82 3.33 -6.17
CA LEU A 178 1.74 4.37 -6.60
C LEU A 178 2.35 4.04 -7.97
N ALA A 179 2.83 2.81 -8.14
CA ALA A 179 3.39 2.32 -9.41
C ALA A 179 2.39 2.43 -10.55
N ALA A 180 1.11 2.07 -10.29
CA ALA A 180 0.06 2.17 -11.28
C ALA A 180 -0.07 3.62 -11.77
N ARG A 181 -0.06 4.62 -10.88
CA ARG A 181 -0.26 6.03 -11.22
C ARG A 181 0.94 6.72 -11.87
N ARG A 182 2.09 6.07 -12.04
CA ARG A 182 3.27 6.69 -12.67
C ARG A 182 2.93 7.24 -14.05
N LEU A 183 3.31 8.48 -14.33
CA LEU A 183 3.31 9.02 -15.69
C LEU A 183 4.65 8.75 -16.34
N LEU A 184 4.65 7.78 -17.26
CA LEU A 184 5.82 7.44 -18.04
C LEU A 184 5.70 8.04 -19.44
N GLY A 185 6.76 8.70 -19.87
CA GLY A 185 6.89 9.27 -21.19
C GLY A 185 6.99 8.21 -22.31
N PRO A 186 6.80 8.64 -23.56
CA PRO A 186 6.99 10.02 -24.01
C PRO A 186 5.68 10.80 -24.15
N THR A 187 4.54 10.12 -24.12
CA THR A 187 3.24 10.71 -24.43
C THR A 187 2.46 10.98 -23.15
N VAL A 188 1.97 12.20 -22.98
CA VAL A 188 1.22 12.64 -21.80
C VAL A 188 0.07 13.56 -22.22
N ARG A 189 -1.04 13.51 -21.48
CA ARG A 189 -2.12 14.48 -21.62
C ARG A 189 -1.93 15.63 -20.64
N VAL A 190 -1.99 16.86 -21.13
CA VAL A 190 -1.74 18.06 -20.34
C VAL A 190 -2.86 19.08 -20.54
N THR A 191 -3.34 19.64 -19.44
CA THR A 191 -4.30 20.75 -19.41
C THR A 191 -3.64 21.93 -18.71
N VAL A 192 -3.67 23.11 -19.33
CA VAL A 192 -3.11 24.35 -18.75
C VAL A 192 -4.22 25.40 -18.66
N GLY A 193 -4.46 25.92 -17.46
CA GLY A 193 -5.58 26.79 -17.15
C GLY A 193 -6.92 26.12 -17.50
N GLU A 194 -7.74 26.83 -18.27
CA GLU A 194 -9.04 26.35 -18.76
C GLU A 194 -9.00 25.88 -20.22
N ALA A 195 -7.81 25.83 -20.83
CA ALA A 195 -7.66 25.36 -22.20
C ALA A 195 -8.02 23.85 -22.31
N PRO A 196 -8.46 23.37 -23.48
CA PRO A 196 -8.67 21.95 -23.72
C PRO A 196 -7.41 21.12 -23.44
N ALA A 197 -7.60 19.87 -23.04
CA ALA A 197 -6.51 18.93 -22.84
C ALA A 197 -5.76 18.67 -24.16
N ARG A 198 -4.43 18.61 -24.08
CA ARG A 198 -3.52 18.42 -25.23
C ARG A 198 -2.74 17.14 -25.06
N LYS A 199 -2.50 16.42 -26.16
CA LYS A 199 -1.60 15.25 -26.17
C LYS A 199 -0.20 15.72 -26.52
N LEU A 200 0.70 15.70 -25.56
CA LEU A 200 2.11 16.02 -25.77
C LEU A 200 2.90 14.75 -26.10
N VAL A 201 3.91 14.88 -26.94
CA VAL A 201 4.93 13.84 -27.18
C VAL A 201 6.30 14.45 -26.90
N LEU A 202 6.86 14.10 -25.74
CA LEU A 202 8.10 14.67 -25.20
C LEU A 202 9.34 13.91 -25.67
N GLY A 203 10.45 14.63 -25.74
CA GLY A 203 11.76 14.14 -26.21
C GLY A 203 12.34 15.02 -27.30
N ASP A 204 13.63 14.85 -27.59
CA ASP A 204 14.36 15.66 -28.58
C ASP A 204 14.03 15.25 -30.04
N SER A 205 13.53 14.04 -30.21
CA SER A 205 13.05 13.51 -31.48
C SER A 205 11.77 12.71 -31.29
N VAL A 206 10.85 12.82 -32.24
CA VAL A 206 9.58 12.08 -32.25
C VAL A 206 9.49 11.24 -33.51
N ARG A 207 9.31 9.94 -33.36
CA ARG A 207 9.13 9.01 -34.46
C ARG A 207 7.66 8.64 -34.60
N VAL A 208 7.21 8.63 -35.84
CA VAL A 208 5.88 8.14 -36.22
C VAL A 208 6.06 6.85 -36.98
N GLY A 209 5.33 5.81 -36.58
CA GLY A 209 5.47 4.49 -37.15
C GLY A 209 4.27 3.60 -36.88
N ARG A 210 4.28 2.39 -37.44
CA ARG A 210 3.16 1.45 -37.31
C ARG A 210 3.16 0.70 -35.99
N ASN A 211 4.34 0.33 -35.51
CA ASN A 211 4.53 -0.45 -34.29
C ASN A 211 5.81 -0.09 -33.52
N GLU A 212 6.60 0.85 -34.04
CA GLU A 212 7.80 1.38 -33.38
C GLU A 212 7.77 2.91 -33.45
N GLY A 213 8.23 3.57 -32.39
CA GLY A 213 8.21 5.02 -32.26
C GLY A 213 7.26 5.51 -31.17
N GLU A 214 7.20 6.83 -31.04
CA GLU A 214 6.46 7.52 -29.98
C GLU A 214 4.98 7.78 -30.37
N ILE A 215 4.71 7.93 -31.67
CA ILE A 215 3.36 8.01 -32.23
C ILE A 215 3.10 6.77 -33.10
N LEU A 216 2.14 5.94 -32.67
CA LEU A 216 1.82 4.68 -33.34
C LEU A 216 0.55 4.80 -34.20
N ILE A 217 0.67 4.50 -35.48
CA ILE A 217 -0.41 4.55 -36.47
C ILE A 217 -0.61 3.14 -37.05
N ALA A 218 -1.62 2.43 -36.55
CA ALA A 218 -1.90 1.04 -36.91
C ALA A 218 -2.49 0.90 -38.32
N HIS A 219 -1.69 1.19 -39.35
CA HIS A 219 -2.12 1.21 -40.74
C HIS A 219 -1.10 0.51 -41.65
N ALA A 220 -1.56 -0.34 -42.57
CA ALA A 220 -0.69 -1.21 -43.38
C ALA A 220 0.29 -0.43 -44.29
N ALA A 221 -0.11 0.75 -44.78
CA ALA A 221 0.74 1.63 -45.58
C ALA A 221 1.88 2.29 -44.76
N VAL A 222 1.82 2.22 -43.42
CA VAL A 222 2.81 2.83 -42.53
C VAL A 222 3.91 1.82 -42.19
N SER A 223 5.18 2.25 -42.33
CA SER A 223 6.34 1.42 -41.98
C SER A 223 6.53 1.33 -40.46
N ARG A 224 7.33 0.38 -39.98
CA ARG A 224 7.56 0.15 -38.54
C ARG A 224 7.96 1.44 -37.82
N VAL A 225 8.98 2.10 -38.37
CA VAL A 225 9.29 3.52 -38.20
C VAL A 225 9.15 4.15 -39.59
N HIS A 226 8.28 5.14 -39.75
CA HIS A 226 7.98 5.73 -41.05
C HIS A 226 8.68 7.08 -41.22
N LEU A 227 8.53 7.95 -40.22
CA LEU A 227 9.11 9.28 -40.25
C LEU A 227 9.66 9.66 -38.88
N THR A 228 10.60 10.61 -38.88
CA THR A 228 11.17 11.17 -37.66
C THR A 228 11.12 12.69 -37.73
N LEU A 229 10.68 13.32 -36.66
CA LEU A 229 10.81 14.75 -36.41
C LEU A 229 11.93 14.98 -35.40
N PHE A 230 12.74 16.00 -35.63
CA PHE A 230 13.85 16.35 -34.74
C PHE A 230 14.21 17.82 -34.92
N ARG A 231 14.94 18.39 -33.97
CA ARG A 231 15.46 19.76 -34.06
C ARG A 231 16.96 19.75 -34.31
N ARG A 232 17.43 20.59 -35.24
CA ARG A 232 18.84 20.85 -35.50
C ARG A 232 19.04 22.35 -35.64
N ASP A 233 19.97 22.91 -34.88
CA ASP A 233 20.31 24.34 -34.90
C ASP A 233 19.07 25.26 -34.73
N GLY A 234 18.17 24.88 -33.81
CA GLY A 234 16.92 25.60 -33.53
C GLY A 234 15.77 25.36 -34.51
N VAL A 235 16.04 24.77 -35.67
CA VAL A 235 15.04 24.50 -36.72
C VAL A 235 14.52 23.06 -36.60
N ALA A 236 13.20 22.90 -36.65
CA ALA A 236 12.57 21.58 -36.67
C ALA A 236 12.56 21.01 -38.10
N PHE A 237 12.86 19.73 -38.22
CA PHE A 237 12.88 19.00 -39.48
C PHE A 237 11.99 17.78 -39.41
N VAL A 238 11.45 17.39 -40.56
CA VAL A 238 10.79 16.11 -40.80
C VAL A 238 11.57 15.32 -41.82
N LYS A 239 11.80 14.03 -41.55
CA LYS A 239 12.45 13.11 -42.50
C LYS A 239 11.74 11.78 -42.60
N ASP A 240 11.65 11.26 -43.82
CA ASP A 240 11.32 9.84 -44.03
C ASP A 240 12.45 8.97 -43.47
N SER A 241 12.09 7.90 -42.77
CA SER A 241 13.04 7.02 -42.07
C SER A 241 13.37 5.75 -42.86
N GLY A 242 13.31 5.82 -44.19
CA GLY A 242 13.49 4.67 -45.08
C GLY A 242 12.22 3.83 -45.18
N SER A 243 11.07 4.48 -45.22
CA SER A 243 9.77 3.81 -45.26
C SER A 243 9.58 3.05 -46.59
N ARG A 244 8.89 1.91 -46.53
CA ARG A 244 8.66 1.04 -47.70
C ARG A 244 7.89 1.75 -48.81
N ASN A 245 6.83 2.45 -48.45
CA ASN A 245 5.92 3.09 -49.40
C ASN A 245 6.27 4.57 -49.64
N GLY A 246 7.19 5.15 -48.84
CA GLY A 246 7.63 6.54 -48.93
C GLY A 246 6.67 7.51 -48.24
N THR A 247 7.23 8.67 -47.85
CA THR A 247 6.46 9.86 -47.48
C THR A 247 6.41 10.83 -48.67
N THR A 248 5.23 11.37 -49.01
CA THR A 248 5.08 12.32 -50.12
C THR A 248 4.53 13.68 -49.69
N LEU A 249 5.03 14.76 -50.28
CA LEU A 249 4.51 16.12 -50.21
C LEU A 249 3.90 16.47 -51.57
N ARG A 250 2.58 16.73 -51.62
CA ARG A 250 1.86 17.02 -52.89
C ARG A 250 2.15 16.02 -54.01
N GLY A 251 2.25 14.73 -53.65
CA GLY A 251 2.51 13.62 -54.59
C GLY A 251 3.99 13.37 -54.92
N ALA A 252 4.91 14.27 -54.56
CA ALA A 252 6.35 14.07 -54.74
C ALA A 252 6.97 13.40 -53.49
N ARG A 253 7.81 12.38 -53.68
CA ARG A 253 8.50 11.71 -52.56
C ARG A 253 9.52 12.64 -51.89
N LEU A 254 9.56 12.59 -50.56
CA LEU A 254 10.61 13.23 -49.76
C LEU A 254 11.93 12.48 -49.97
N GLY A 255 12.90 13.13 -50.63
CA GLY A 255 14.25 12.61 -50.81
C GLY A 255 15.27 13.12 -49.78
N VAL A 256 14.92 14.17 -49.03
CA VAL A 256 15.78 14.83 -48.03
C VAL A 256 14.95 15.26 -46.82
N GLU A 257 15.63 15.66 -45.75
CA GLU A 257 15.01 16.28 -44.57
C GLU A 257 14.36 17.62 -44.98
N LEU A 258 13.12 17.86 -44.54
CA LEU A 258 12.36 19.07 -44.83
C LEU A 258 12.22 19.92 -43.57
N ALA A 259 12.59 21.19 -43.65
CA ALA A 259 12.42 22.13 -42.54
C ALA A 259 10.95 22.50 -42.35
N ILE A 260 10.51 22.55 -41.10
CA ILE A 260 9.12 22.86 -40.71
C ILE A 260 9.07 24.34 -40.29
N HIS A 261 8.80 25.22 -41.25
CA HIS A 261 8.60 26.65 -41.00
C HIS A 261 7.12 27.03 -40.95
N GLU A 262 6.30 26.33 -41.74
CA GLU A 262 4.87 26.56 -41.89
C GLU A 262 4.12 25.22 -41.91
N ARG A 263 2.83 25.25 -42.25
CA ARG A 263 2.01 24.05 -42.42
C ARG A 263 2.49 23.25 -43.64
N ILE A 264 2.74 21.96 -43.42
CA ILE A 264 3.14 20.98 -44.43
C ILE A 264 2.16 19.82 -44.38
N ASP A 265 1.46 19.56 -45.49
CA ASP A 265 0.57 18.42 -45.63
C ASP A 265 1.33 17.27 -46.34
N LEU A 266 1.57 16.19 -45.61
CA LEU A 266 2.25 14.98 -46.04
C LEU A 266 1.28 13.82 -46.19
N MET A 267 1.68 12.83 -46.98
CA MET A 267 1.00 11.55 -47.11
C MET A 267 1.98 10.42 -46.83
N LEU A 268 1.68 9.61 -45.81
CA LEU A 268 2.47 8.45 -45.41
C LEU A 268 2.00 7.23 -46.17
N GLY A 269 2.90 6.65 -46.97
CA GLY A 269 2.63 5.47 -47.78
C GLY A 269 1.49 5.62 -48.78
N GLY A 270 1.12 6.86 -49.14
CA GLY A 270 0.05 7.17 -50.08
C GLY A 270 -1.37 7.13 -49.51
N GLU A 271 -1.55 6.74 -48.25
CA GLU A 271 -2.88 6.47 -47.68
C GLU A 271 -3.18 7.23 -46.39
N VAL A 272 -2.17 7.57 -45.58
CA VAL A 272 -2.39 8.23 -44.28
C VAL A 272 -1.98 9.70 -44.35
N PRO A 273 -2.93 10.65 -44.29
CA PRO A 273 -2.61 12.07 -44.27
C PRO A 273 -1.97 12.46 -42.93
N LEU A 274 -0.94 13.28 -43.00
CA LEU A 274 -0.25 13.88 -41.86
C LEU A 274 -0.08 15.38 -42.13
N THR A 275 -0.68 16.22 -41.29
CA THR A 275 -0.35 17.64 -41.27
C THR A 275 0.72 17.88 -40.22
N VAL A 276 1.79 18.57 -40.59
CA VAL A 276 2.81 19.05 -39.64
C VAL A 276 2.84 20.57 -39.71
N SER A 277 2.83 21.25 -38.57
CA SER A 277 2.95 22.71 -38.53
C SER A 277 3.73 23.17 -37.30
N SER A 278 4.26 24.38 -37.38
CA SER A 278 4.96 25.02 -36.27
C SER A 278 4.02 25.99 -35.56
N SER A 279 3.90 25.87 -34.24
CA SER A 279 3.18 26.82 -33.39
C SER A 279 4.18 27.59 -32.53
N PRO A 280 4.25 28.93 -32.64
CA PRO A 280 5.09 29.73 -31.77
C PRO A 280 4.47 29.75 -30.37
N ARG A 281 4.93 28.85 -29.48
CA ARG A 281 4.57 28.83 -28.05
C ARG A 281 5.85 28.89 -27.22
N GLY A 282 6.05 29.97 -26.49
CA GLY A 282 7.25 30.18 -25.66
C GLY A 282 8.52 30.44 -26.49
N ASP A 283 9.69 30.15 -25.91
CA ASP A 283 11.01 30.46 -26.50
C ASP A 283 11.42 29.53 -27.66
N ALA A 284 10.78 28.36 -27.80
CA ALA A 284 11.01 27.42 -28.89
C ALA A 284 9.69 26.92 -29.49
N PRO A 285 9.54 26.88 -30.82
CA PRO A 285 8.27 26.51 -31.44
C PRO A 285 7.89 25.05 -31.17
N THR A 286 6.62 24.80 -30.84
CA THR A 286 6.10 23.44 -30.70
C THR A 286 5.58 22.96 -32.04
N ILE A 287 5.92 21.72 -32.41
CA ILE A 287 5.41 21.12 -33.65
C ILE A 287 4.07 20.46 -33.39
N ILE A 288 3.06 20.86 -34.15
CA ILE A 288 1.72 20.26 -34.13
C ILE A 288 1.66 19.21 -35.24
N LEU A 289 1.30 17.97 -34.88
CA LEU A 289 1.07 16.88 -35.80
C LEU A 289 -0.42 16.51 -35.75
N GLU A 290 -1.09 16.56 -36.89
CA GLU A 290 -2.45 16.05 -37.06
C GLU A 290 -2.38 14.79 -37.94
N ILE A 291 -2.71 13.65 -37.36
CA ILE A 291 -2.62 12.35 -38.04
C ILE A 291 -3.68 11.39 -37.50
N ALA A 292 -4.36 10.68 -38.41
CA ALA A 292 -5.40 9.72 -38.07
C ALA A 292 -6.51 10.28 -37.15
N GLY A 293 -6.85 11.57 -37.29
CA GLY A 293 -7.88 12.25 -36.49
C GLY A 293 -7.42 12.71 -35.10
N GLU A 294 -6.14 12.53 -34.78
CA GLU A 294 -5.53 12.91 -33.51
C GLU A 294 -4.56 14.07 -33.68
N VAL A 295 -4.49 14.93 -32.67
CA VAL A 295 -3.58 16.08 -32.64
C VAL A 295 -2.55 15.87 -31.53
N TYR A 296 -1.28 15.87 -31.92
CA TYR A 296 -0.13 15.76 -31.03
C TYR A 296 0.68 17.05 -31.04
N GLU A 297 1.21 17.44 -29.87
CA GLU A 297 2.15 18.54 -29.72
C GLU A 297 3.53 17.99 -29.33
N ALA A 298 4.51 18.20 -30.20
CA ALA A 298 5.90 17.78 -30.02
C ALA A 298 6.80 19.02 -29.84
N PRO A 299 7.21 19.36 -28.61
CA PRO A 299 8.12 20.48 -28.37
C PRO A 299 9.52 20.25 -28.97
N LEU A 300 9.92 18.98 -29.20
CA LEU A 300 11.28 18.58 -29.62
C LEU A 300 12.34 19.13 -28.65
N GLY A 301 12.19 18.76 -27.38
CA GLY A 301 12.90 19.27 -26.21
C GLY A 301 11.95 19.41 -25.00
N PRO A 302 12.33 20.18 -23.97
CA PRO A 302 11.47 20.49 -22.83
C PRO A 302 10.18 21.21 -23.26
N PHE A 303 9.03 20.78 -22.73
CA PHE A 303 7.77 21.49 -22.95
C PHE A 303 7.61 22.63 -21.95
N ARG A 304 7.72 23.88 -22.42
CA ARG A 304 7.43 25.05 -21.57
C ARG A 304 5.92 25.17 -21.35
N VAL A 305 5.51 25.13 -20.09
CA VAL A 305 4.09 25.12 -19.71
C VAL A 305 3.42 26.47 -20.02
N GLY A 306 4.22 27.56 -20.00
CA GLY A 306 3.73 28.93 -20.11
C GLY A 306 3.33 29.56 -18.77
N ILE A 307 3.70 28.91 -17.67
CA ILE A 307 3.53 29.38 -16.29
C ILE A 307 4.92 29.56 -15.70
N GLY A 308 5.35 30.81 -15.54
CA GLY A 308 6.72 31.14 -15.14
C GLY A 308 7.78 30.38 -15.93
N ASP A 309 8.67 29.67 -15.22
CA ASP A 309 9.76 28.88 -15.80
C ASP A 309 9.49 27.36 -15.85
N TRP A 310 8.24 26.95 -15.61
CA TRP A 310 7.88 25.54 -15.56
C TRP A 310 8.08 24.83 -16.90
N ALA A 311 8.70 23.65 -16.84
CA ALA A 311 8.91 22.78 -17.98
C ALA A 311 8.56 21.32 -17.66
N LEU A 312 7.95 20.63 -18.62
CA LEU A 312 7.76 19.18 -18.56
C LEU A 312 8.82 18.48 -19.39
N GLU A 313 9.45 17.48 -18.78
CA GLU A 313 10.51 16.67 -19.38
C GLU A 313 10.32 15.20 -19.03
N VAL A 314 10.96 14.32 -19.80
CA VAL A 314 11.01 12.89 -19.52
C VAL A 314 12.44 12.57 -19.10
N ASP A 315 12.60 12.08 -17.89
CA ASP A 315 13.91 11.69 -17.37
C ASP A 315 14.38 10.35 -17.98
N SER A 316 15.63 9.98 -17.70
CA SER A 316 16.29 8.76 -18.19
C SER A 316 15.54 7.47 -17.88
N ASP A 317 14.84 7.40 -16.75
CA ASP A 317 13.99 6.27 -16.33
C ASP A 317 12.56 6.35 -16.89
N ARG A 318 12.34 7.24 -17.86
CA ARG A 318 11.07 7.52 -18.54
C ARG A 318 10.04 8.23 -17.68
N TRP A 319 10.33 8.61 -16.44
CA TRP A 319 9.36 9.33 -15.63
C TRP A 319 9.16 10.75 -16.14
N LEU A 320 7.90 11.18 -16.23
CA LEU A 320 7.55 12.57 -16.45
C LEU A 320 7.90 13.44 -15.23
N VAL A 321 8.69 14.48 -15.44
CA VAL A 321 9.15 15.39 -14.39
C VAL A 321 8.72 16.81 -14.73
N LEU A 322 8.16 17.50 -13.73
CA LEU A 322 8.06 18.95 -13.74
C LEU A 322 9.37 19.55 -13.25
N LYS A 323 10.06 20.30 -14.11
CA LYS A 323 11.20 21.14 -13.75
C LYS A 323 10.71 22.57 -13.53
N ARG A 324 11.21 23.22 -12.48
CA ARG A 324 11.00 24.65 -12.21
C ARG A 324 12.32 25.31 -11.82
N GLY A 325 12.40 26.61 -12.02
CA GLY A 325 13.46 27.44 -11.47
C GLY A 325 12.96 28.19 -10.23
N GLU A 326 12.82 29.50 -10.36
CA GLU A 326 12.38 30.43 -9.32
C GLU A 326 10.87 30.44 -9.12
N THR A 327 10.08 30.12 -10.16
CA THR A 327 8.62 30.18 -10.06
C THR A 327 8.12 29.07 -9.14
N PRO A 328 7.48 29.38 -7.99
CA PRO A 328 6.98 28.38 -7.06
C PRO A 328 5.96 27.45 -7.72
N ALA A 329 5.88 26.21 -7.23
CA ALA A 329 4.88 25.24 -7.66
C ALA A 329 4.37 24.48 -6.44
N TYR A 330 3.08 24.15 -6.42
CA TYR A 330 2.43 23.54 -5.26
C TYR A 330 1.51 22.38 -5.64
N PHE A 331 1.52 21.33 -4.81
CA PHE A 331 0.44 20.36 -4.71
C PHE A 331 -0.43 20.69 -3.49
N GLY A 332 -1.56 21.37 -3.74
CA GLY A 332 -2.39 21.89 -2.66
C GLY A 332 -1.58 22.83 -1.77
N GLU A 333 -1.34 22.41 -0.52
CA GLU A 333 -0.56 23.19 0.45
C GLU A 333 0.95 22.95 0.38
N VAL A 334 1.42 21.92 -0.33
CA VAL A 334 2.82 21.48 -0.29
C VAL A 334 3.62 22.10 -1.43
N ALA A 335 4.73 22.75 -1.09
CA ALA A 335 5.66 23.32 -2.07
C ALA A 335 6.47 22.21 -2.74
N LEU A 336 6.61 22.27 -4.06
CA LEU A 336 7.33 21.29 -4.85
C LEU A 336 8.80 21.66 -5.02
N GLY A 337 9.65 20.65 -5.13
CA GLY A 337 11.08 20.81 -5.43
C GLY A 337 11.35 21.35 -6.84
N ALA A 338 12.63 21.58 -7.15
CA ALA A 338 13.05 22.05 -8.47
C ALA A 338 12.80 21.01 -9.59
N ALA A 339 12.77 19.73 -9.23
CA ALA A 339 12.38 18.63 -10.07
C ALA A 339 11.36 17.78 -9.31
N THR A 340 10.20 17.54 -9.89
CA THR A 340 9.09 16.82 -9.23
C THR A 340 8.60 15.71 -10.14
N GLU A 341 8.61 14.47 -9.67
CA GLU A 341 8.04 13.34 -10.40
C GLU A 341 6.51 13.42 -10.39
N LEU A 342 5.92 13.35 -11.57
CA LEU A 342 4.48 13.50 -11.75
C LEU A 342 3.76 12.15 -11.80
N LEU A 343 2.56 12.12 -11.23
CA LEU A 343 1.62 11.00 -11.29
C LEU A 343 0.37 11.38 -12.09
N ALA A 344 -0.35 10.37 -12.57
CA ALA A 344 -1.60 10.55 -13.27
C ALA A 344 -2.64 11.17 -12.33
N GLY A 345 -3.30 12.21 -12.82
CA GLY A 345 -4.26 13.02 -12.09
C GLY A 345 -3.65 14.15 -11.26
N ASP A 346 -2.33 14.31 -11.26
CA ASP A 346 -1.70 15.41 -10.52
C ASP A 346 -2.12 16.77 -11.10
N GLY A 347 -2.32 17.72 -10.18
CA GLY A 347 -2.64 19.09 -10.48
C GLY A 347 -1.72 20.03 -9.72
N VAL A 348 -1.03 20.91 -10.44
CA VAL A 348 -0.03 21.84 -9.91
C VAL A 348 -0.56 23.27 -9.97
N ALA A 349 -0.35 24.05 -8.90
CA ALA A 349 -0.73 25.46 -8.79
C ALA A 349 0.48 26.37 -8.52
N GLU A 350 0.35 27.65 -8.87
CA GLU A 350 1.39 28.68 -8.63
C GLU A 350 1.42 29.16 -7.19
N HIS A 351 0.29 29.07 -6.47
CA HIS A 351 0.19 29.41 -5.05
C HIS A 351 -0.44 28.27 -4.25
N ARG A 352 -0.24 28.31 -2.94
CA ARG A 352 -0.77 27.31 -2.00
C ARG A 352 -2.30 27.33 -1.97
N GLY A 353 -2.88 26.13 -1.96
CA GLY A 353 -4.33 25.93 -1.81
C GLY A 353 -5.17 26.31 -3.03
N GLU A 354 -4.56 26.81 -4.10
CA GLU A 354 -5.28 27.26 -5.30
C GLU A 354 -5.72 26.12 -6.21
N LYS A 355 -6.66 26.43 -7.11
CA LYS A 355 -7.06 25.52 -8.18
C LYS A 355 -5.85 25.27 -9.11
N PRO A 356 -5.57 24.01 -9.49
CA PRO A 356 -4.47 23.69 -10.39
C PRO A 356 -4.51 24.45 -11.72
N SER A 357 -3.42 25.15 -12.02
CA SER A 357 -3.14 25.81 -13.31
C SER A 357 -2.56 24.83 -14.34
N LEU A 358 -1.99 23.71 -13.88
CA LEU A 358 -1.50 22.62 -14.71
C LEU A 358 -2.12 21.31 -14.22
N ARG A 359 -2.64 20.48 -15.13
CA ARG A 359 -3.03 19.10 -14.84
C ARG A 359 -2.39 18.16 -15.82
N VAL A 360 -1.99 16.99 -15.32
CA VAL A 360 -1.34 15.95 -16.10
C VAL A 360 -2.05 14.61 -15.94
N ASP A 361 -2.20 13.89 -17.04
CA ASP A 361 -2.84 12.59 -17.07
C ASP A 361 -2.25 11.71 -18.17
N ARG A 362 -2.64 10.43 -18.19
CA ARG A 362 -2.26 9.50 -19.26
C ARG A 362 -2.85 9.96 -20.61
N ALA A 363 -2.05 9.73 -21.66
CA ALA A 363 -2.35 10.14 -23.03
C ALA A 363 -3.65 9.54 -23.58
#